data_AF-A0A2V2GQM3-F1
#
_entry.id   AF-A0A2V2GQM3-F1
#
_cell.length_a   1.000
_cell.length_b   1.000
_cell.length_c   1.000
_cell.angle_alpha   90.00
_cell.angle_beta   90.00
_cell.angle_gamma   90.00
#
_symmetry.space_group_name_H-M   'P 1'
#
loop_
_entity.id
_entity.type
_entity.pdbx_description
1 polymer ?
#
loop_
_entity_poly.entity_id
_entity_poly.type
_entity_poly.pdbx_seq_one_letter_code
_entity_poly.pdbx_strand_id
1 'polypeptide(L)'
;MFIYSIRASSVKFFGALALSLITLLVLIAVIPGGGDVTADADASGKTIVYTGVKNSGDGAEFLAQFGWVVSDCTESEQITVPAEFDDALEEYNALQIEQGLDLKKYRRKKVDRYTYEITNYPDYSGKVRASILVYRGRVIGGDVSTADAAGFTVPLAGGGAKGADKLG
;
A
#
# COMPACT_ATOMS: atom_id res chain seq x y z
N MET A 1 -42.85 -13.37 34.56
CA MET A 1 -42.62 -14.64 33.83
C MET A 1 -43.26 -14.48 32.46
N PHE A 2 -42.48 -14.14 31.43
CA PHE A 2 -42.97 -13.93 30.07
C PHE A 2 -42.53 -15.11 29.20
N ILE A 3 -43.51 -15.91 28.77
CA ILE A 3 -43.29 -17.02 27.84
C ILE A 3 -43.42 -16.45 26.44
N TYR A 4 -42.31 -16.39 25.70
CA TYR A 4 -42.31 -16.07 24.28
C TYR A 4 -42.73 -17.33 23.50
N SER A 5 -43.96 -17.32 22.99
CA SER A 5 -44.44 -18.35 22.06
C SER A 5 -43.93 -18.00 20.66
N ILE A 6 -42.90 -18.70 20.19
CA ILE A 6 -42.35 -18.52 18.84
C ILE A 6 -43.21 -19.32 17.85
N ARG A 7 -43.89 -18.60 16.96
CA ARG A 7 -44.74 -19.15 15.88
C ARG A 7 -43.86 -19.90 14.86
N ALA A 8 -44.16 -21.18 14.64
CA ALA A 8 -43.37 -22.15 13.87
C ALA A 8 -43.16 -21.85 12.36
N SER A 9 -43.68 -20.73 11.84
CA SER A 9 -43.46 -20.31 10.45
C SER A 9 -42.16 -19.52 10.23
N SER A 10 -41.53 -18.99 11.28
CA SER A 10 -40.25 -18.25 11.17
C SER A 10 -39.02 -19.17 11.15
N VAL A 11 -39.18 -20.47 11.43
CA VAL A 11 -38.07 -21.43 11.49
C VAL A 11 -37.39 -21.60 10.13
N LYS A 12 -38.13 -21.42 9.03
CA LYS A 12 -37.55 -21.39 7.67
C LYS A 12 -36.68 -20.15 7.43
N PHE A 13 -37.01 -19.01 8.03
CA PHE A 13 -36.22 -17.78 7.95
C PHE A 13 -34.97 -17.85 8.82
N PHE A 14 -35.07 -18.35 10.06
CA PHE A 14 -33.90 -18.55 10.92
C PHE A 14 -32.98 -19.66 10.41
N GLY A 15 -33.54 -20.73 9.84
CA GLY A 15 -32.76 -21.76 9.15
C GLY A 15 -31.98 -21.21 7.97
N ALA A 16 -32.61 -20.39 7.11
CA ALA A 16 -31.93 -19.76 5.98
C ALA A 16 -30.87 -18.73 6.41
N LEU A 17 -31.12 -17.96 7.48
CA LEU A 17 -30.17 -16.98 8.01
C LEU A 17 -28.96 -17.65 8.67
N ALA A 18 -29.17 -18.73 9.42
CA ALA A 18 -28.09 -19.53 10.00
C ALA A 18 -27.27 -20.24 8.92
N LEU A 19 -27.93 -20.79 7.90
CA LEU A 19 -27.24 -21.41 6.75
C LEU A 19 -26.41 -20.38 5.97
N SER A 20 -26.95 -19.17 5.77
CA SER A 20 -26.24 -18.04 5.15
C SER A 20 -24.98 -17.63 5.92
N LEU A 21 -25.06 -17.55 7.25
CA LEU A 21 -23.93 -17.17 8.09
C LEU A 21 -22.85 -18.26 8.13
N ILE A 22 -23.27 -19.54 8.14
CA ILE A 22 -22.35 -20.68 8.03
C ILE A 22 -21.72 -20.73 6.63
N THR A 23 -22.46 -20.49 5.56
CA THR A 23 -21.86 -20.37 4.21
C THR A 23 -20.92 -19.18 4.10
N LEU A 24 -21.18 -18.06 4.77
CA LEU A 24 -20.26 -16.92 4.78
C LEU A 24 -18.98 -17.23 5.57
N LEU A 25 -19.09 -17.92 6.71
CA LEU A 25 -17.95 -18.36 7.51
C LEU A 25 -17.13 -19.45 6.80
N VAL A 26 -17.79 -20.38 6.10
CA VAL A 26 -17.12 -21.39 5.27
C VAL A 26 -16.50 -20.73 4.03
N LEU A 27 -17.12 -19.73 3.43
CA LEU A 27 -16.52 -18.97 2.33
C LEU A 27 -15.27 -18.23 2.81
N ILE A 28 -15.27 -17.65 4.02
CA ILE A 28 -14.08 -17.04 4.64
C ILE A 28 -13.00 -18.08 4.96
N ALA A 29 -13.38 -19.29 5.40
CA ALA A 29 -12.45 -20.35 5.77
C ALA A 29 -11.89 -21.15 4.58
N VAL A 30 -12.58 -21.14 3.43
CA VAL A 30 -12.17 -21.78 2.17
C VAL A 30 -11.48 -20.80 1.22
N ILE A 31 -11.31 -19.52 1.60
CA ILE A 31 -10.29 -18.68 0.96
C ILE A 31 -8.93 -19.15 1.47
N PRO A 32 -8.05 -19.71 0.63
CA PRO A 32 -6.65 -19.86 0.98
C PRO A 32 -6.04 -18.46 1.06
N GLY A 33 -6.17 -17.78 2.20
CA GLY A 33 -5.66 -16.42 2.40
C GLY A 33 -6.41 -15.37 1.57
N GLY A 34 -6.78 -14.24 2.19
CA GLY A 34 -7.26 -13.09 1.42
C GLY A 34 -6.28 -12.80 0.29
N GLY A 35 -6.78 -12.83 -0.94
CA GLY A 35 -5.98 -12.96 -2.15
C GLY A 35 -4.64 -12.25 -2.07
N ASP A 36 -3.59 -13.03 -2.26
CA ASP A 36 -2.28 -12.55 -2.62
C ASP A 36 -2.45 -11.50 -3.71
N VAL A 37 -2.32 -10.23 -3.31
CA VAL A 37 -1.70 -9.29 -4.23
C VAL A 37 -0.36 -9.91 -4.51
N THR A 38 -0.16 -10.29 -5.77
CA THR A 38 1.09 -10.78 -6.32
C THR A 38 2.20 -9.88 -5.80
N ALA A 39 2.84 -10.33 -4.73
CA ALA A 39 4.15 -9.85 -4.36
C ALA A 39 4.99 -10.31 -5.54
N ASP A 40 5.34 -9.35 -6.40
CA ASP A 40 6.45 -9.57 -7.31
C ASP A 40 7.61 -9.98 -6.42
N ALA A 41 7.98 -11.25 -6.57
CA ALA A 41 8.99 -11.87 -5.76
C ALA A 41 10.33 -11.28 -6.19
N ASP A 42 10.66 -10.11 -5.64
CA ASP A 42 12.05 -9.69 -5.61
C ASP A 42 12.84 -10.80 -4.90
N ALA A 43 13.99 -11.14 -5.46
CA ALA A 43 14.69 -12.41 -5.30
C ALA A 43 15.31 -12.67 -3.90
N SER A 44 14.65 -12.23 -2.82
CA SER A 44 15.03 -12.44 -1.41
C SER A 44 13.95 -13.11 -0.55
N GLY A 45 12.80 -13.51 -1.07
CA GLY A 45 11.81 -14.30 -0.31
C GLY A 45 11.20 -13.59 0.90
N LYS A 46 11.25 -12.25 0.93
CA LYS A 46 10.67 -11.42 2.00
C LYS A 46 9.36 -10.82 1.49
N THR A 47 8.23 -11.32 2.00
CA THR A 47 6.91 -10.75 1.71
C THR A 47 6.83 -9.31 2.22
N ILE A 48 6.74 -8.34 1.31
CA ILE A 48 6.54 -6.94 1.68
C ILE A 48 5.10 -6.72 2.14
N VAL A 49 4.95 -6.15 3.32
CA VAL A 49 3.65 -5.84 3.92
C VAL A 49 3.27 -4.40 3.59
N TYR A 50 2.35 -4.23 2.65
CA TYR A 50 1.83 -2.92 2.21
C TYR A 50 0.70 -2.37 3.09
N THR A 51 0.42 -2.98 4.25
CA THR A 51 -0.67 -2.60 5.15
C THR A 51 -0.17 -2.34 6.55
N GLY A 52 -0.90 -1.53 7.32
CA GLY A 52 -0.55 -1.18 8.70
C GLY A 52 0.00 0.24 8.87
N VAL A 53 0.19 0.99 7.77
CA VAL A 53 0.72 2.36 7.82
C VAL A 53 -0.39 3.35 8.15
N LYS A 54 -0.53 3.75 9.40
CA LYS A 54 -1.58 4.69 9.85
C LYS A 54 -1.05 6.09 10.14
N ASN A 55 0.24 6.20 10.42
CA ASN A 55 0.91 7.45 10.74
C ASN A 55 2.29 7.48 10.08
N SER A 56 2.95 8.63 10.19
CA SER A 56 4.27 8.85 9.60
C SER A 56 5.37 7.97 10.20
N GLY A 57 5.26 7.55 11.47
CA GLY A 57 6.19 6.58 12.07
C GLY A 57 6.09 5.20 11.42
N ASP A 58 4.86 4.71 11.22
CA ASP A 58 4.63 3.42 10.56
C ASP A 58 5.17 3.39 9.10
N GLY A 59 5.21 4.56 8.45
CA GLY A 59 5.76 4.70 7.10
C GLY A 59 7.28 4.49 7.05
N ALA A 60 8.01 4.91 8.09
CA ALA A 60 9.44 4.63 8.20
C ALA A 60 9.70 3.11 8.35
N GLU A 61 8.88 2.40 9.13
CA GLU A 61 8.95 0.94 9.25
C GLU A 61 8.64 0.25 7.92
N PHE A 62 7.68 0.76 7.16
CA PHE A 62 7.39 0.27 5.80
C PHE A 62 8.60 0.41 4.88
N LEU A 63 9.24 1.59 4.86
CA LEU A 63 10.44 1.84 4.06
C LEU A 63 11.63 0.96 4.49
N ALA A 64 11.77 0.67 5.78
CA ALA A 64 12.78 -0.25 6.29
C ALA A 64 12.61 -1.69 5.76
N GLN A 65 11.41 -2.09 5.31
CA GLN A 65 11.21 -3.40 4.68
C GLN A 65 12.03 -3.54 3.39
N PHE A 66 12.21 -2.43 2.66
CA PHE A 66 13.02 -2.30 1.44
C PHE A 66 14.51 -2.00 1.73
N GLY A 67 14.90 -1.88 3.00
CA GLY A 67 16.28 -1.59 3.40
C GLY A 67 16.64 -0.11 3.44
N TRP A 68 15.65 0.79 3.36
CA TRP A 68 15.86 2.23 3.47
C TRP A 68 15.94 2.68 4.92
N VAL A 69 16.93 3.52 5.22
CA VAL A 69 17.04 4.21 6.51
C VAL A 69 16.66 5.66 6.27
N VAL A 70 15.54 6.05 6.87
CA VAL A 70 14.98 7.39 6.71
C VAL A 70 15.07 8.20 8.01
N SER A 71 15.14 9.52 7.86
CA SER A 71 14.97 10.46 8.96
C SER A 71 13.49 10.66 9.32
N ASP A 72 13.22 11.59 10.23
CA ASP A 72 11.84 11.98 10.55
C ASP A 72 11.08 12.46 9.31
N CYS A 73 9.77 12.20 9.31
CA CYS A 73 8.86 12.61 8.26
C CYS A 73 8.98 14.12 8.02
N THR A 74 9.44 14.49 6.83
CA THR A 74 9.69 15.89 6.46
C THR A 74 8.41 16.56 6.02
N GLU A 75 7.54 15.82 5.30
CA GLU A 75 6.26 16.33 4.82
C GLU A 75 5.17 15.27 5.01
N SER A 76 4.01 15.71 5.49
CA SER A 76 2.81 14.89 5.66
C SER A 76 1.62 15.70 5.18
N GLU A 77 1.04 15.33 4.05
CA GLU A 77 -0.11 16.04 3.49
C GLU A 77 -1.17 15.07 2.98
N GLN A 78 -2.43 15.50 3.01
CA GLN A 78 -3.52 14.73 2.44
C GLN A 78 -3.83 15.24 1.03
N ILE A 79 -3.59 14.40 0.04
CA ILE A 79 -3.87 14.70 -1.36
C ILE A 79 -5.11 13.95 -1.83
N THR A 80 -5.78 14.46 -2.85
CA THR A 80 -6.88 13.75 -3.50
C THR A 80 -6.39 13.23 -4.84
N VAL A 81 -6.48 11.91 -5.05
CA VAL A 81 -6.16 11.32 -6.35
C VAL A 81 -7.18 11.85 -7.36
N PRO A 82 -6.75 12.48 -8.45
CA PRO A 82 -7.65 13.10 -9.40
C PRO A 82 -8.54 12.05 -10.08
N ALA A 83 -9.66 12.52 -10.63
CA ALA A 83 -10.59 11.68 -11.35
C ALA A 83 -10.05 11.23 -12.71
N GLU A 84 -9.25 12.09 -13.33
CA GLU A 84 -8.64 11.92 -14.63
C GLU A 84 -7.14 12.03 -14.44
N PHE A 85 -6.38 11.19 -15.15
CA PHE A 85 -4.93 11.18 -15.08
C PHE A 85 -4.44 11.89 -16.33
N ASP A 86 -3.65 12.94 -16.15
CA ASP A 86 -2.89 13.55 -17.22
C ASP A 86 -1.66 12.69 -17.55
N ASP A 87 -0.95 13.03 -18.63
CA ASP A 87 0.19 12.24 -19.10
C ASP A 87 1.26 12.07 -18.00
N ALA A 88 1.48 13.11 -17.19
CA ALA A 88 2.44 13.07 -16.08
C ALA A 88 2.03 12.08 -14.98
N LEU A 89 0.75 12.06 -14.58
CA LEU A 89 0.25 11.11 -13.58
C LEU A 89 0.10 9.70 -14.15
N GLU A 90 -0.16 9.56 -15.46
CA GLU A 90 -0.14 8.26 -16.13
C GLU A 90 1.25 7.63 -16.12
N GLU A 91 2.29 8.41 -16.43
CA GLU A 91 3.69 7.96 -16.35
C GLU A 91 4.06 7.58 -14.92
N TYR A 92 3.72 8.42 -13.94
CA TYR A 92 3.94 8.10 -12.53
C TYR A 92 3.20 6.81 -12.11
N ASN A 93 1.95 6.63 -12.54
CA ASN A 93 1.19 5.42 -12.22
C ASN A 93 1.75 4.16 -12.89
N ALA A 94 2.38 4.28 -14.06
CA ALA A 94 3.06 3.16 -14.69
C ALA A 94 4.19 2.62 -13.80
N LEU A 95 5.01 3.52 -13.23
CA LEU A 95 6.06 3.16 -12.24
C LEU A 95 5.49 2.52 -10.98
N GLN A 96 4.29 2.91 -10.56
CA GLN A 96 3.60 2.28 -9.43
C GLN A 96 3.10 0.88 -9.78
N ILE A 97 2.58 0.68 -11.00
CA ILE A 97 2.03 -0.60 -11.46
C ILE A 97 3.13 -1.67 -11.51
N GLU A 98 4.36 -1.31 -11.86
CA GLU A 98 5.53 -2.20 -11.79
C GLU A 98 5.77 -2.77 -10.38
N GLN A 99 5.36 -2.03 -9.35
CA GLN A 99 5.45 -2.46 -7.94
C GLN A 99 4.16 -3.16 -7.46
N GLY A 100 3.21 -3.43 -8.37
CA GLY A 100 1.89 -3.97 -8.05
C GLY A 100 0.91 -2.95 -7.45
N LEU A 101 1.24 -1.65 -7.55
CA LEU A 101 0.47 -0.55 -6.97
C LEU A 101 -0.25 0.22 -8.09
N ASP A 102 -1.58 0.36 -8.01
CA ASP A 102 -2.36 1.02 -9.05
C ASP A 102 -3.21 2.15 -8.48
N LEU A 103 -2.80 3.39 -8.74
CA LEU A 103 -3.46 4.61 -8.27
C LEU A 103 -4.80 4.84 -8.97
N LYS A 104 -5.02 4.29 -10.17
CA LYS A 104 -6.31 4.41 -10.88
C LYS A 104 -7.45 3.76 -10.10
N LYS A 105 -7.16 2.78 -9.23
CA LYS A 105 -8.15 2.18 -8.31
C LYS A 105 -8.61 3.13 -7.20
N TYR A 106 -7.84 4.18 -6.95
CA TYR A 106 -8.06 5.14 -5.86
C TYR A 106 -8.46 6.52 -6.35
N ARG A 107 -8.92 6.67 -7.60
CA ARG A 107 -9.45 7.94 -8.14
C ARG A 107 -10.54 8.53 -7.25
N ARG A 108 -10.51 9.85 -7.10
CA ARG A 108 -11.40 10.64 -6.23
C ARG A 108 -11.31 10.24 -4.74
N LYS A 109 -10.27 9.52 -4.33
CA LYS A 109 -10.02 9.18 -2.92
C LYS A 109 -8.99 10.14 -2.34
N LYS A 110 -9.17 10.42 -1.05
CA LYS A 110 -8.20 11.16 -0.24
C LYS A 110 -7.18 10.18 0.30
N VAL A 111 -5.91 10.48 0.09
CA VAL A 111 -4.77 9.63 0.44
C VAL A 111 -3.73 10.50 1.13
N ASP A 112 -3.03 9.94 2.10
CA ASP A 112 -2.01 10.65 2.87
C ASP A 112 -0.66 10.40 2.20
N ARG A 113 0.05 11.47 1.82
CA ARG A 113 1.41 11.44 1.31
C ARG A 113 2.37 11.72 2.45
N TYR A 114 3.30 10.81 2.67
CA TYR A 114 4.41 11.00 3.60
C TYR A 114 5.72 11.03 2.83
N THR A 115 6.52 12.05 3.08
CA THR A 115 7.85 12.23 2.47
C THR A 115 8.91 12.18 3.56
N TYR A 116 9.97 11.41 3.34
CA TYR A 116 11.09 11.21 4.26
C TYR A 116 12.41 11.48 3.57
N GLU A 117 13.44 11.89 4.29
CA GLU A 117 14.81 12.00 3.75
C GLU A 117 15.54 10.65 3.94
N ILE A 118 16.12 10.10 2.88
CA ILE A 118 16.91 8.87 2.94
C ILE A 118 18.35 9.21 3.32
N THR A 119 18.88 8.48 4.30
CA THR A 119 20.24 8.70 4.85
C THR A 119 21.26 7.65 4.41
N ASN A 120 20.81 6.52 3.83
CA ASN A 120 21.67 5.40 3.43
C ASN A 120 21.71 5.16 1.91
N TYR A 121 21.38 6.17 1.10
CA TYR A 121 21.46 6.03 -0.36
C TYR A 121 22.94 5.97 -0.81
N PRO A 122 23.38 4.89 -1.50
CA PRO A 122 24.78 4.76 -1.92
C PRO A 122 25.12 5.74 -3.05
N ASP A 123 26.36 6.21 -3.07
CA ASP A 123 26.97 6.93 -4.20
C ASP A 123 26.24 8.19 -4.68
N TYR A 124 25.42 8.81 -3.82
CA TYR A 124 24.77 10.09 -4.09
C TYR A 124 25.02 11.07 -2.94
N SER A 125 25.56 12.25 -3.26
CA SER A 125 25.87 13.31 -2.28
C SER A 125 24.74 14.33 -2.11
N GLY A 126 23.69 14.27 -2.94
CA GLY A 126 22.52 15.14 -2.85
C GLY A 126 21.46 14.62 -1.89
N LYS A 127 20.36 15.39 -1.76
CA LYS A 127 19.23 15.02 -0.90
C LYS A 127 18.30 14.05 -1.64
N VAL A 128 18.23 12.83 -1.14
CA VAL A 128 17.28 11.80 -1.62
C VAL A 128 16.08 11.73 -0.69
N ARG A 129 14.89 11.59 -1.26
CA ARG A 129 13.63 11.52 -0.54
C ARG A 129 12.88 10.25 -0.92
N ALA A 130 12.23 9.64 0.05
CA ALA A 130 11.25 8.59 -0.16
C ALA A 130 9.85 9.16 0.04
N SER A 131 8.98 9.01 -0.95
CA SER A 131 7.57 9.38 -0.85
C SER A 131 6.71 8.13 -0.83
N ILE A 132 5.72 8.07 0.06
CA ILE A 132 4.72 7.00 0.09
C ILE A 132 3.31 7.60 0.11
N LEU A 133 2.39 6.94 -0.59
CA LEU A 133 0.97 7.26 -0.65
C LEU A 133 0.19 6.20 0.10
N VAL A 134 -0.59 6.64 1.08
CA VAL A 134 -1.31 5.76 2.00
C VAL A 134 -2.80 6.03 1.93
N TYR A 135 -3.58 4.97 1.75
CA TYR A 135 -5.04 5.02 1.79
C TYR A 135 -5.56 4.02 2.83
N ARG A 136 -6.21 4.54 3.88
CA ARG A 136 -6.85 3.74 4.95
C ARG A 136 -5.95 2.66 5.55
N GLY A 137 -4.69 2.98 5.82
CA GLY A 137 -3.75 2.03 6.40
C GLY A 137 -2.97 1.21 5.38
N ARG A 138 -3.19 1.39 4.07
CA ARG A 138 -2.54 0.64 3.00
C ARG A 138 -1.71 1.57 2.13
N VAL A 139 -0.46 1.19 1.87
CA VAL A 139 0.37 1.86 0.87
C VAL A 139 -0.15 1.50 -0.53
N ILE A 140 -0.47 2.54 -1.30
CA ILE A 140 -1.04 2.44 -2.65
C ILE A 140 -0.11 3.00 -3.72
N GLY A 141 1.03 3.55 -3.31
CA GLY A 141 2.07 4.07 -4.19
C GLY A 141 3.28 4.48 -3.35
N GLY A 142 4.44 4.54 -3.97
CA GLY A 142 5.63 5.16 -3.41
C GLY A 142 6.81 5.14 -4.37
N ASP A 143 7.73 6.04 -4.12
CA ASP A 143 8.89 6.29 -4.97
C ASP A 143 10.06 6.84 -4.15
N VAL A 144 11.25 6.75 -4.74
CA VAL A 144 12.45 7.41 -4.27
C VAL A 144 12.84 8.45 -5.32
N SER A 145 12.93 9.71 -4.90
CA SER A 145 13.28 10.82 -5.78
C SER A 145 14.38 11.70 -5.19
N THR A 146 15.12 12.42 -6.02
CA THR A 146 16.09 13.41 -5.53
C THR A 146 15.49 14.81 -5.55
N ALA A 147 16.03 15.71 -4.72
CA ALA A 147 15.59 17.11 -4.65
C ALA A 147 16.25 18.01 -5.72
N ASP A 148 17.12 17.46 -6.57
CA ASP A 148 17.93 18.20 -7.53
C ASP A 148 17.23 18.38 -8.89
N ALA A 149 17.58 19.45 -9.62
CA ALA A 149 16.96 19.77 -10.92
C ALA A 149 17.28 18.73 -12.02
N ALA A 150 18.38 17.98 -11.88
CA ALA A 150 18.72 16.83 -12.70
C ALA A 150 18.31 15.50 -12.04
N GLY A 151 17.27 15.55 -11.21
CA GLY A 151 16.89 14.46 -10.35
C GLY A 151 16.25 13.28 -11.08
N PHE A 152 16.22 12.15 -10.39
CA PHE A 152 15.55 10.94 -10.85
C PHE A 152 14.38 10.61 -9.93
N THR A 153 13.44 9.82 -10.43
CA THR A 153 12.37 9.18 -9.66
C THR A 153 12.37 7.70 -10.00
N VAL A 154 12.50 6.86 -8.98
CA VAL A 154 12.60 5.40 -9.14
C VAL A 154 11.63 4.68 -8.18
N PRO A 155 11.19 3.45 -8.51
CA PRO A 155 10.34 2.66 -7.63
C PRO A 155 11.03 2.31 -6.29
N LEU A 156 10.25 2.13 -5.22
CA LEU A 156 10.76 1.75 -3.89
C LEU A 156 11.54 0.43 -3.93
N ALA A 157 11.04 -0.53 -4.73
CA ALA A 157 11.56 -1.88 -4.86
C ALA A 157 12.86 -2.00 -5.68
N GLY A 158 13.37 -0.90 -6.25
CA GLY A 158 14.53 -0.92 -7.13
C GLY A 158 15.73 -0.12 -6.66
N GLY A 159 15.63 0.68 -5.60
CA GLY A 159 16.69 1.62 -5.23
C GLY A 159 17.59 1.19 -4.07
N GLY A 160 17.26 0.12 -3.32
CA GLY A 160 18.10 -0.33 -2.20
C GLY A 160 19.56 -0.53 -2.62
N ALA A 161 20.52 -0.63 -1.70
CA ALA A 161 21.96 -0.58 -1.97
C ALA A 161 22.54 -1.50 -3.08
N LYS A 162 21.74 -2.41 -3.66
CA LYS A 162 22.06 -3.25 -4.83
C LYS A 162 21.47 -2.79 -6.17
N GLY A 163 20.52 -1.87 -6.18
CA GLY A 163 19.84 -1.38 -7.38
C GLY A 163 20.42 -0.08 -7.95
N ALA A 164 21.22 0.63 -7.16
CA ALA A 164 21.96 1.82 -7.61
C ALA A 164 22.97 1.51 -8.74
N ASP A 165 23.41 0.26 -8.88
CA ASP A 165 24.28 -0.21 -9.97
C ASP A 165 23.62 -0.14 -11.36
N LYS A 166 22.30 0.07 -11.45
CA LYS A 166 21.57 0.15 -12.73
C LYS A 166 21.34 1.57 -13.25
N LEU A 167 21.83 2.59 -12.53
CA LEU A 167 21.70 4.00 -12.92
C LEU A 167 23.00 4.60 -13.50
N GLY A 168 24.01 3.75 -13.74
CA GLY A 168 25.27 4.12 -14.40
C GLY A 168 25.29 3.87 -15.90
#